data_AF-A0A932M798-F1
#
_entry.id   AF-A0A932M798-F1
#
_cell.length_a   1.000
_cell.length_b   1.000
_cell.length_c   1.000
_cell.angle_alpha   90.00
_cell.angle_beta   90.00
_cell.angle_gamma   90.00
#
_symmetry.space_group_name_H-M   'P 1'
#
loop_
_entity.id
_entity.type
_entity.pdbx_description
1 polymer ?
#
loop_
_entity_poly.entity_id
_entity_poly.type
_entity_poly.pdbx_seq_one_letter_code
_entity_poly.pdbx_strand_id
1 'polypeptide(L)'
;MRAAKRRAKPGSVGKGRFFHIVVRPNAQFVRFRVQDIGTRGGVERVAGQRSNGTWDTVKWLVEKTHAHVHGKSLVADSAEARKLLRSLGSAPAHIGGDRFQARPRAKISESEKPTP
;
A
#
# COMPACT_ATOMS: atom_id res chain seq x y z
N MET A 1 8.37 36.57 -9.93
CA MET A 1 7.49 35.56 -9.29
C MET A 1 8.26 34.24 -9.14
N ARG A 2 8.53 33.77 -7.91
CA ARG A 2 9.03 32.40 -7.71
C ARG A 2 7.86 31.44 -7.93
N ALA A 3 7.88 30.66 -9.01
CA ALA A 3 6.91 29.60 -9.22
C ALA A 3 6.95 28.66 -8.00
N ALA A 4 5.82 28.51 -7.31
CA ALA A 4 5.69 27.54 -6.22
C ALA A 4 6.02 26.15 -6.78
N LYS A 5 7.17 25.59 -6.39
CA LYS A 5 7.64 24.29 -6.87
C LYS A 5 6.65 23.24 -6.39
N ARG A 6 5.73 22.82 -7.27
CA ARG A 6 4.68 21.86 -6.95
C ARG A 6 5.33 20.58 -6.40
N ARG A 7 5.00 20.22 -5.15
CA ARG A 7 5.54 19.03 -4.48
C ARG A 7 5.22 17.79 -5.32
N ALA A 8 6.23 16.95 -5.54
CA ALA A 8 6.03 15.67 -6.22
C ALA A 8 5.11 14.74 -5.40
N LYS A 9 4.38 13.86 -6.08
CA LYS A 9 3.51 12.89 -5.40
C LYS A 9 4.38 11.91 -4.60
N PRO A 10 3.98 11.49 -3.39
CA PRO A 10 4.73 10.49 -2.63
C PRO A 10 5.03 9.23 -3.46
N GLY A 11 6.29 8.78 -3.42
CA GLY A 11 6.79 7.65 -4.19
C GLY A 11 7.01 7.91 -5.68
N SER A 12 6.61 9.06 -6.25
CA SER A 12 6.73 9.25 -7.71
C SER A 12 8.15 9.48 -8.20
N VAL A 13 9.09 9.82 -7.31
CA VAL A 13 10.48 10.15 -7.65
C VAL A 13 11.47 9.03 -7.35
N GLY A 14 11.06 7.91 -6.75
CA GLY A 14 11.96 6.78 -6.46
C GLY A 14 12.90 6.97 -5.25
N LYS A 15 12.88 8.15 -4.61
CA LYS A 15 13.81 8.53 -3.52
C LYS A 15 13.21 8.37 -2.12
N GLY A 16 11.99 7.83 -2.02
CA GLY A 16 11.34 7.62 -0.72
C GLY A 16 11.90 6.41 0.02
N ARG A 17 11.64 6.33 1.33
CA ARG A 17 11.95 5.16 2.18
C ARG A 17 11.04 3.96 1.93
N PHE A 18 9.87 4.18 1.32
CA PHE A 18 8.83 3.18 1.18
C PHE A 18 8.42 2.98 -0.27
N PHE A 19 8.14 1.73 -0.62
CA PHE A 19 7.27 1.39 -1.74
C PHE A 19 5.81 1.62 -1.37
N HIS A 20 5.02 2.08 -2.34
CA HIS A 20 3.61 2.36 -2.19
C HIS A 20 2.80 1.38 -3.04
N ILE A 21 2.04 0.49 -2.42
CA ILE A 21 1.14 -0.44 -3.11
C ILE A 21 -0.30 0.05 -2.97
N VAL A 22 -0.81 0.73 -3.99
CA VAL A 22 -2.18 1.26 -4.00
C VAL A 22 -3.16 0.14 -4.31
N VAL A 23 -4.17 -0.03 -3.46
CA VAL A 23 -5.22 -1.04 -3.63
C VAL A 23 -6.59 -0.42 -3.91
N ARG A 24 -6.80 0.85 -3.56
CA ARG A 24 -8.03 1.60 -3.86
C ARG A 24 -7.71 3.05 -4.25
N PRO A 25 -8.50 3.68 -5.14
CA PRO A 25 -8.32 5.07 -5.52
C PRO A 25 -8.54 6.02 -4.33
N ASN A 26 -7.61 6.97 -4.13
CA ASN A 26 -7.70 7.96 -3.04
C ASN A 26 -8.99 8.80 -3.08
N ALA A 27 -9.55 9.07 -4.27
CA ALA A 27 -10.74 9.89 -4.47
C ALA A 27 -12.01 9.32 -3.79
N GLN A 28 -11.98 8.05 -3.38
CA GLN A 28 -13.08 7.42 -2.66
C GLN A 28 -13.12 7.75 -1.16
N PHE A 29 -12.12 8.48 -0.65
CA PHE A 29 -11.89 8.66 0.78
C PHE A 29 -11.76 10.15 1.14
N VAL A 30 -12.28 10.49 2.33
CA VAL A 30 -12.33 11.85 2.87
C VAL A 30 -11.33 12.07 4.02
N ARG A 31 -10.91 11.01 4.70
CA ARG A 31 -9.92 11.05 5.78
C ARG A 31 -8.98 9.86 5.68
N PHE A 32 -7.74 10.01 6.15
CA PHE A 32 -6.73 8.96 6.09
C PHE A 32 -6.08 8.76 7.45
N ARG A 33 -5.72 7.52 7.78
CA ARG A 33 -4.96 7.16 8.97
C ARG A 33 -3.89 6.13 8.62
N VAL A 34 -2.70 6.30 9.18
CA VAL A 34 -1.59 5.34 9.05
C VAL A 34 -1.58 4.45 10.29
N GLN A 35 -1.36 3.15 10.09
CA GLN A 35 -1.29 2.13 11.13
C GLN A 35 -0.12 1.21 10.79
N ASP A 36 0.83 1.04 11.70
CA ASP A 36 1.81 -0.05 11.62
C ASP A 36 1.10 -1.40 11.73
N ILE A 37 1.44 -2.35 10.87
CA ILE A 37 0.94 -3.72 10.97
C ILE A 37 2.14 -4.66 11.13
N GLY A 38 2.33 -5.14 12.37
CA GLY A 38 3.45 -5.99 12.74
C GLY A 38 4.53 -5.22 13.51
N THR A 39 5.80 -5.48 13.18
CA THR A 39 6.94 -4.77 13.76
C THR A 39 6.99 -3.32 13.26
N ARG A 40 7.39 -2.42 14.17
CA ARG A 40 7.37 -0.97 13.94
C ARG A 40 8.21 -0.59 12.71
N GLY A 41 7.63 0.19 11.79
CA GLY A 41 8.34 0.87 10.70
C GLY A 41 8.60 0.05 9.43
N GLY A 42 8.28 -1.25 9.40
CA GLY A 42 8.56 -2.10 8.23
C GLY A 42 7.43 -2.14 7.20
N VAL A 43 6.20 -2.44 7.65
CA VAL A 43 5.01 -2.53 6.79
C VAL A 43 3.86 -1.75 7.43
N GLU A 44 3.38 -0.72 6.74
CA GLU A 44 2.32 0.15 7.23
C GLU A 44 1.07 0.09 6.35
N ARG A 45 -0.09 0.12 7.00
CA ARG A 45 -1.39 0.27 6.35
C ARG A 45 -1.79 1.73 6.33
N VAL A 46 -2.17 2.23 5.17
CA VAL A 46 -2.91 3.49 5.05
C VAL A 46 -4.38 3.17 4.89
N ALA A 47 -5.15 3.40 5.95
CA ALA A 47 -6.61 3.30 5.94
C ALA A 47 -7.24 4.63 5.51
N GLY A 48 -8.38 4.54 4.83
CA GLY A 48 -9.16 5.67 4.35
C GLY A 48 -10.61 5.53 4.79
N GLN A 49 -11.16 6.62 5.31
CA GLN A 49 -12.58 6.72 5.64
C GLN A 49 -13.36 7.21 4.42
N ARG A 50 -14.45 6.52 4.08
CA ARG A 50 -15.41 6.96 3.05
C ARG A 50 -16.34 8.02 3.62
N SER A 51 -17.06 8.72 2.74
CA SER A 51 -18.07 9.71 3.14
C SER A 51 -19.18 9.13 4.02
N ASN A 52 -19.51 7.84 3.86
CA ASN A 52 -20.46 7.11 4.70
C ASN A 52 -19.89 6.63 6.05
N GLY A 53 -18.68 7.05 6.43
CA GLY A 53 -18.05 6.71 7.70
C GLY A 53 -17.30 5.37 7.76
N THR A 54 -17.47 4.49 6.76
CA THR A 54 -16.77 3.20 6.71
C THR A 54 -15.27 3.34 6.40
N TRP A 55 -14.46 2.40 6.89
CA TRP A 55 -13.00 2.41 6.71
C TRP A 55 -12.53 1.25 5.83
N ASP A 56 -11.70 1.55 4.84
CA ASP A 56 -11.05 0.57 3.98
C ASP A 56 -9.53 0.80 3.91
N THR A 57 -8.79 -0.18 3.40
CA THR A 57 -7.38 0.02 3.04
C THR A 57 -7.27 0.74 1.70
N VAL A 58 -6.52 1.83 1.66
CA VAL A 58 -6.22 2.63 0.46
C VAL A 58 -4.95 2.14 -0.21
N LYS A 59 -3.89 1.99 0.58
CA LYS A 59 -2.59 1.52 0.14
C LYS A 59 -1.79 0.92 1.28
N TRP A 60 -0.76 0.17 0.93
CA TRP A 60 0.27 -0.31 1.83
C TRP A 60 1.58 0.44 1.59
N LEU A 61 2.33 0.67 2.65
CA LEU A 61 3.70 1.15 2.63
C LEU A 61 4.61 -0.01 3.03
N VAL A 62 5.63 -0.29 2.23
CA VAL A 62 6.64 -1.32 2.54
C VAL A 62 7.99 -0.64 2.52
N GLU A 63 8.69 -0.63 3.66
CA GLU A 63 10.02 -0.04 3.71
C GLU A 63 10.97 -0.80 2.77
N LYS A 64 11.89 -0.07 2.13
CA LYS A 64 12.83 -0.64 1.15
C LYS A 64 13.81 -1.67 1.73
N THR A 65 13.90 -1.77 3.05
CA THR A 65 14.64 -2.83 3.75
C THR A 65 13.88 -4.17 3.76
N HIS A 66 12.58 -4.15 3.50
CA HIS A 66 11.70 -5.33 3.52
C HIS A 66 11.31 -5.83 2.12
N ALA A 67 11.69 -5.12 1.06
CA ALA A 67 11.40 -5.49 -0.31
C ALA A 67 12.39 -4.80 -1.28
N HIS A 68 12.51 -5.35 -2.48
CA HIS A 68 13.24 -4.72 -3.58
C HIS A 68 12.48 -4.87 -4.91
N VAL A 69 12.91 -4.13 -5.93
CA VAL A 69 12.37 -4.24 -7.28
C VAL A 69 13.30 -5.12 -8.11
N HIS A 70 12.76 -6.20 -8.67
CA HIS A 70 13.44 -7.05 -9.64
C HIS A 70 12.71 -6.96 -10.98
N GLY A 71 13.33 -6.30 -11.96
CA GLY A 71 12.68 -5.96 -13.23
C GLY A 71 11.47 -5.05 -13.00
N LYS A 72 10.26 -5.56 -13.25
CA LYS A 72 8.98 -4.85 -13.01
C LYS A 72 8.22 -5.35 -11.78
N SER A 73 8.78 -6.31 -11.05
CA SER A 73 8.12 -6.98 -9.93
C SER A 73 8.67 -6.47 -8.60
N LEU A 74 7.77 -6.29 -7.64
CA LEU A 74 8.13 -6.04 -6.24
C LEU A 74 8.32 -7.38 -5.53
N VAL A 75 9.52 -7.63 -5.03
CA VAL A 75 9.93 -8.87 -4.36
C VAL A 75 10.04 -8.61 -2.86
N ALA A 76 9.48 -9.49 -2.04
CA ALA A 76 9.50 -9.36 -0.59
C ALA A 76 10.71 -10.07 0.05
N ASP A 77 11.47 -9.32 0.84
CA ASP A 77 12.68 -9.77 1.52
C ASP A 77 12.42 -10.17 2.98
N SER A 78 11.33 -9.68 3.57
CA SER A 78 10.91 -10.07 4.93
C SER A 78 9.64 -10.94 4.96
N ALA A 79 9.41 -11.62 6.09
CA ALA A 79 8.23 -12.43 6.31
C ALA A 79 6.92 -11.60 6.27
N GLU A 80 6.94 -10.40 6.84
CA GLU A 80 5.83 -9.46 6.89
C GLU A 80 5.46 -8.96 5.49
N ALA A 81 6.46 -8.51 4.72
CA ALA A 81 6.27 -8.10 3.34
C ALA A 81 5.75 -9.27 2.49
N ARG A 82 6.28 -10.48 2.70
CA ARG A 82 5.83 -11.68 1.99
C ARG A 82 4.39 -12.04 2.32
N LYS A 83 3.99 -11.96 3.60
CA LYS A 83 2.62 -12.15 4.06
C LYS A 83 1.69 -11.10 3.46
N LEU A 84 2.10 -9.84 3.44
CA LEU A 84 1.37 -8.76 2.80
C LEU A 84 1.14 -9.05 1.31
N LEU A 85 2.19 -9.31 0.54
CA LEU A 85 2.09 -9.52 -0.90
C LEU A 85 1.17 -10.70 -1.25
N ARG A 86 1.23 -11.79 -0.48
CA ARG A 86 0.34 -12.95 -0.63
C ARG A 86 -1.13 -12.65 -0.30
N SER A 87 -1.38 -11.66 0.56
CA SER A 87 -2.75 -11.28 0.96
C SER A 87 -3.46 -10.36 -0.05
N LEU A 88 -2.72 -9.78 -1.00
CA LEU A 88 -3.30 -8.92 -2.03
C LEU A 88 -4.13 -9.73 -3.02
N GLY A 89 -5.16 -9.11 -3.61
CA GLY A 89 -6.00 -9.77 -4.61
C GLY A 89 -5.34 -9.90 -5.99
N SER A 90 -4.14 -9.36 -6.16
CA SER A 90 -3.28 -9.55 -7.33
C SER A 90 -1.83 -9.24 -6.96
N ALA A 91 -0.88 -9.73 -7.76
CA ALA A 91 0.51 -9.27 -7.66
C ALA A 91 0.59 -7.74 -7.89
N PRO A 92 1.50 -7.01 -7.20
CA PRO A 92 1.71 -5.59 -7.45
C PRO A 92 2.29 -5.34 -8.84
N ALA A 93 1.59 -4.53 -9.64
CA ALA A 93 2.05 -4.05 -10.94
C ALA A 93 2.74 -2.70 -10.78
N HIS A 94 3.93 -2.53 -11.38
CA HIS A 94 4.68 -1.27 -11.30
C HIS A 94 3.99 -0.16 -12.09
N ILE A 95 3.80 1.00 -11.46
CA ILE A 95 3.25 2.21 -12.09
C ILE A 95 4.35 3.21 -12.42
N GLY A 96 5.36 3.33 -11.55
CA GLY A 96 6.49 4.24 -11.75
C GLY A 96 7.00 4.87 -10.45
N GLY A 97 8.32 5.06 -10.39
CA GLY A 97 9.02 5.37 -9.14
C GLY A 97 8.88 4.21 -8.15
N ASP A 98 8.56 4.53 -6.90
CA ASP A 98 8.30 3.57 -5.82
C ASP A 98 6.83 3.12 -5.76
N ARG A 99 6.03 3.33 -6.82
CA ARG A 99 4.58 3.10 -6.80
C ARG A 99 4.18 1.86 -7.59
N PHE A 100 3.30 1.07 -6.96
CA PHE A 100 2.71 -0.15 -7.48
C PHE A 100 1.19 -0.12 -7.28
N GLN A 101 0.46 -0.89 -8.07
CA GLN A 101 -0.97 -1.10 -7.93
C GLN A 101 -1.27 -2.59 -7.78
N ALA A 102 -2.19 -2.93 -6.89
CA ALA A 102 -2.70 -4.29 -6.74
C ALA A 102 -4.22 -4.24 -6.53
N ARG A 103 -4.89 -5.37 -6.75
CA ARG A 103 -6.30 -5.52 -6.34
C ARG A 103 -6.39 -5.64 -4.81
N PRO A 104 -7.43 -5.09 -4.18
CA PRO A 104 -7.66 -5.32 -2.77
C PRO A 104 -7.83 -6.82 -2.51
N ARG A 105 -7.52 -7.27 -1.29
CA ARG A 105 -7.83 -8.65 -0.86
C ARG A 105 -9.28 -8.97 -1.20
N ALA A 106 -9.52 -10.15 -1.77
CA ALA A 106 -10.87 -10.62 -2.06
C ALA A 106 -11.75 -10.51 -0.81
N LYS A 107 -13.00 -10.07 -1.00
CA LYS A 107 -13.97 -10.01 0.08
C LYS A 107 -14.46 -11.44 0.33
N ILE A 108 -13.77 -12.15 1.21
CA ILE A 108 -14.18 -13.47 1.71
C ILE A 108 -15.47 -13.27 2.51
N SER A 109 -16.52 -14.04 2.23
CA SER A 109 -17.78 -13.97 2.99
C SER A 109 -17.54 -14.40 4.45
N GLU A 110 -18.41 -14.00 5.38
CA GLU A 110 -18.25 -14.41 6.78
C GLU A 110 -18.23 -15.92 6.98
N SER A 111 -19.01 -16.64 6.17
CA SER A 111 -19.06 -18.10 6.13
C SER A 111 -17.75 -18.77 5.71
N GLU A 112 -16.88 -18.07 4.99
CA GLU A 112 -15.60 -18.59 4.50
C GLU A 112 -14.41 -18.13 5.36
N LYS A 113 -14.64 -17.28 6.37
CA LYS A 113 -13.61 -16.96 7.35
C LYS A 113 -13.38 -18.21 8.23
N PRO A 114 -12.13 -18.67 8.42
CA PRO A 114 -11.85 -19.72 9.39
C PRO A 114 -12.34 -19.26 10.76
N THR A 115 -13.33 -19.96 11.32
CA THR A 115 -13.82 -19.71 12.67
C THR A 115 -12.73 -20.16 13.65
N PRO A 116 -12.46 -19.42 14.75
CA PRO A 116 -11.53 -19.86 15.79
C PRO A 116 -11.95 -21.18 16.44
#